data_AF-A0A2T6CZB7-F1
#
_entry.id   AF-A0A2T6CZB7-F1
#
_cell.length_a   1.000
_cell.length_b   1.000
_cell.length_c   1.000
_cell.angle_alpha   90.00
_cell.angle_beta   90.00
_cell.angle_gamma   90.00
#
_symmetry.space_group_name_H-M   'P 1'
#
loop_
_entity.id
_entity.type
_entity.pdbx_description
1 polymer ?
#
loop_
_entity_poly.entity_id
_entity_poly.type
_entity_poly.pdbx_seq_one_letter_code
_entity_poly.pdbx_strand_id
1 'polypeptide(L)'
;MQDELVRALRARRAEIHARWEALLRIEKVNTPLANPDALVFMIDWTLDECFATLRSLHGSTNRRRNGRGCDAQTLKADCPCGRNPLLAYFAAGEQAIEEALILEQASASDLDPVQRDDAFAELKLTVREIARREIEAFCSVCQFREARADGAVASVAAS
;
A
#
# COMPACT_ATOMS: atom_id res chain seq x y z
N MET A 1 -6.15 -8.95 -12.78
CA MET A 1 -4.76 -9.39 -12.94
C MET A 1 -4.83 -10.86 -13.29
N GLN A 2 -3.99 -11.34 -14.20
CA GLN A 2 -3.98 -12.75 -14.61
C GLN A 2 -3.60 -13.66 -13.43
N ASP A 3 -4.23 -14.82 -13.31
CA ASP A 3 -4.03 -15.76 -12.20
C ASP A 3 -2.57 -16.26 -12.13
N GLU A 4 -1.93 -16.43 -13.29
CA GLU A 4 -0.53 -16.82 -13.43
C GLU A 4 0.40 -15.77 -12.80
N LEU A 5 0.16 -14.48 -13.03
CA LEU A 5 0.93 -13.40 -12.42
C LEU A 5 0.77 -13.37 -10.91
N VAL A 6 -0.44 -13.62 -10.40
CA VAL A 6 -0.66 -13.69 -8.94
C VAL A 6 0.06 -14.89 -8.34
N ARG A 7 0.07 -16.05 -9.02
CA ARG A 7 0.84 -17.23 -8.59
C ARG A 7 2.34 -16.96 -8.62
N ALA A 8 2.84 -16.27 -9.65
CA ALA A 8 4.24 -15.90 -9.77
C ALA A 8 4.68 -14.96 -8.63
N LEU A 9 3.89 -13.91 -8.34
CA LEU A 9 4.14 -13.03 -7.19
C LEU A 9 4.16 -13.79 -5.86
N ARG A 10 3.26 -14.76 -5.68
CA ARG A 10 3.27 -15.63 -4.49
C ARG A 10 4.51 -16.50 -4.39
N ALA A 11 5.05 -16.97 -5.52
CA ALA A 11 6.30 -17.72 -5.52
C ALA A 11 7.50 -16.86 -5.06
N ARG A 12 7.46 -15.56 -5.34
CA ARG A 12 8.45 -14.58 -4.86
C ARG A 12 8.22 -14.06 -3.44
N ARG A 13 7.32 -14.65 -2.65
CA ARG A 13 6.92 -14.10 -1.34
C ARG A 13 8.12 -13.77 -0.45
N ALA A 14 9.09 -14.68 -0.33
CA ALA A 14 10.26 -14.48 0.52
C ALA A 14 11.12 -13.29 0.05
N GLU A 15 11.25 -13.09 -1.26
CA GLU A 15 11.97 -11.96 -1.84
C GLU A 15 11.23 -10.64 -1.59
N ILE A 16 9.91 -10.64 -1.78
CA ILE A 16 9.06 -9.47 -1.49
C ILE A 16 9.17 -9.10 -0.01
N HIS A 17 9.10 -10.07 0.89
CA HIS A 17 9.25 -9.84 2.33
C HIS A 17 10.61 -9.20 2.65
N ALA A 18 11.71 -9.82 2.21
CA ALA A 18 13.05 -9.31 2.46
C ALA A 18 13.24 -7.89 1.89
N ARG A 19 12.68 -7.63 0.70
CA ARG A 19 12.75 -6.31 0.08
C ARG A 19 11.94 -5.27 0.83
N TRP A 20 10.72 -5.60 1.24
CA TRP A 20 9.87 -4.72 2.05
C TRP A 20 10.55 -4.39 3.38
N GLU A 21 11.07 -5.39 4.08
CA GLU A 21 11.82 -5.20 5.33
C GLU A 21 13.04 -4.27 5.14
N ALA A 22 13.80 -4.46 4.06
CA ALA A 22 14.93 -3.59 3.73
C ALA A 22 14.49 -2.13 3.49
N LEU A 23 13.42 -1.92 2.72
CA LEU A 23 12.86 -0.58 2.48
C LEU A 23 12.36 0.06 3.77
N LEU A 24 11.66 -0.70 4.61
CA LEU A 24 11.10 -0.20 5.87
C LEU A 24 12.17 0.25 6.85
N ARG A 25 13.34 -0.40 6.88
CA ARG A 25 14.47 0.01 7.73
C ARG A 25 15.18 1.28 7.25
N ILE A 26 15.00 1.68 5.99
CA ILE A 26 15.53 2.93 5.45
C ILE A 26 14.62 4.11 5.82
N GLU A 27 13.32 3.86 5.98
CA GLU A 27 12.33 4.88 6.27
C GLU A 27 12.53 5.54 7.64
N LYS A 28 12.21 6.83 7.71
CA LYS A 28 12.31 7.58 8.95
C LYS A 28 11.16 7.20 9.89
N VAL A 29 11.50 6.66 11.06
CA VAL A 29 10.55 6.38 12.14
C VAL A 29 9.90 7.69 12.61
N ASN A 30 8.59 7.84 12.38
CA ASN A 30 7.82 9.04 12.73
C ASN A 30 7.20 8.97 14.14
N THR A 31 7.05 7.77 14.70
CA THR A 31 6.51 7.49 16.04
C THR A 31 7.13 6.21 16.61
N PRO A 32 7.12 5.99 17.94
CA PRO A 32 7.59 4.72 18.52
C PRO A 32 6.88 3.47 17.97
N LEU A 33 5.62 3.60 17.54
CA LEU A 33 4.85 2.53 16.93
C LEU A 33 5.25 2.24 15.48
N ALA A 34 6.05 3.11 14.86
CA ALA A 34 6.60 2.93 13.52
C ALA A 34 7.96 2.22 13.53
N ASN A 35 8.27 1.46 14.59
CA ASN A 35 9.51 0.69 14.67
C ASN A 35 9.49 -0.43 13.60
N PRO A 36 10.45 -0.45 12.66
CA PRO A 36 10.53 -1.48 11.62
C PRO A 36 10.53 -2.90 12.18
N ASP A 37 11.24 -3.15 13.29
CA ASP A 37 11.36 -4.49 13.88
C ASP A 37 10.03 -5.01 14.45
N ALA A 38 9.07 -4.12 14.75
CA ALA A 38 7.72 -4.52 15.12
C ALA A 38 6.82 -4.72 13.89
N LEU A 39 6.96 -3.83 12.90
CA LEU A 39 6.12 -3.82 11.71
C LEU A 39 6.41 -4.97 10.74
N VAL A 40 7.63 -5.50 10.71
CA VAL A 40 7.99 -6.65 9.85
C VAL A 40 7.10 -7.86 10.08
N PHE A 41 6.61 -8.09 11.31
CA PHE A 41 5.72 -9.21 11.63
C PHE A 41 4.34 -9.10 10.96
N MET A 42 3.96 -7.92 10.47
CA MET A 42 2.70 -7.71 9.74
C MET A 42 2.82 -8.02 8.24
N ILE A 43 4.05 -8.12 7.70
CA ILE A 43 4.31 -8.22 6.26
C ILE A 43 3.60 -9.44 5.67
N ASP A 44 3.81 -10.61 6.27
CA ASP A 44 3.24 -11.86 5.77
C ASP A 44 1.72 -11.83 5.74
N TRP A 45 1.09 -11.36 6.82
CA TRP A 45 -0.36 -11.19 6.86
C TRP A 45 -0.86 -10.23 5.76
N THR A 46 -0.14 -9.12 5.54
CA THR A 46 -0.53 -8.15 4.52
C THR A 46 -0.37 -8.71 3.11
N LEU A 47 0.66 -9.52 2.86
CA LEU A 47 0.84 -10.23 1.59
C LEU A 47 -0.29 -11.23 1.35
N ASP A 48 -0.73 -11.95 2.38
CA ASP A 48 -1.87 -12.87 2.25
C ASP A 48 -3.17 -12.13 1.88
N GLU A 49 -3.43 -10.99 2.51
CA GLU A 49 -4.59 -10.15 2.20
C GLU A 49 -4.51 -9.59 0.77
N CYS A 50 -3.34 -9.11 0.34
CA CYS A 50 -3.11 -8.66 -1.03
C CYS A 50 -3.37 -9.77 -2.06
N PHE A 51 -2.79 -10.97 -1.85
CA PHE A 51 -2.94 -12.08 -2.79
C PHE A 51 -4.33 -12.73 -2.76
N ALA A 52 -5.03 -12.67 -1.63
CA ALA A 52 -6.44 -13.05 -1.57
C ALA A 52 -7.31 -12.06 -2.35
N THR A 53 -7.09 -10.76 -2.16
CA THR A 53 -7.83 -9.69 -2.84
C THR A 53 -7.63 -9.75 -4.35
N LEU A 54 -6.37 -9.85 -4.83
CA LEU A 54 -6.07 -9.97 -6.26
C LEU A 54 -6.76 -11.16 -6.92
N ARG A 55 -6.78 -12.32 -6.25
CA ARG A 55 -7.49 -13.52 -6.76
C ARG A 55 -9.00 -13.33 -6.78
N SER A 56 -9.58 -12.65 -5.78
CA SER A 56 -11.03 -12.40 -5.74
C SER A 56 -11.52 -11.42 -6.82
N LEU A 57 -10.63 -10.54 -7.29
CA LEU A 57 -10.91 -9.62 -8.39
C LEU A 57 -10.86 -10.34 -9.75
N HIS A 58 -10.07 -11.42 -9.85
CA HIS A 58 -10.04 -12.28 -11.03
C HIS A 58 -11.40 -12.99 -11.22
N GLY A 59 -12.09 -12.67 -12.32
CA GLY A 59 -13.39 -13.26 -12.68
C GLY A 59 -14.62 -12.40 -12.35
N SER A 60 -14.47 -11.32 -11.58
CA SER A 60 -15.54 -10.33 -11.41
C SER A 60 -15.47 -9.30 -12.53
N THR A 61 -16.28 -9.45 -13.58
CA THR A 61 -16.45 -8.46 -14.67
C THR A 61 -17.10 -7.15 -14.18
N ASN A 62 -17.31 -6.98 -12.87
CA ASN A 62 -18.12 -5.93 -12.32
C ASN A 62 -17.50 -5.35 -11.04
N ARG A 63 -16.62 -4.37 -11.22
CA ARG A 63 -16.97 -2.97 -10.92
C ARG A 63 -15.74 -2.11 -11.12
N ARG A 64 -15.91 -1.07 -11.93
CA ARG A 64 -15.24 0.22 -11.73
C ARG A 64 -15.33 0.53 -10.23
N ARG A 65 -14.30 0.20 -9.45
CA ARG A 65 -14.09 0.84 -8.16
C ARG A 65 -14.01 2.31 -8.52
N ASN A 66 -15.04 3.07 -8.15
CA ASN A 66 -15.05 4.52 -8.33
C ASN A 66 -13.78 5.05 -7.68
N GLY A 67 -12.77 5.25 -8.51
CA GLY A 67 -11.46 5.71 -8.11
C GLY A 67 -11.61 7.13 -7.64
N ARG A 68 -11.86 7.33 -6.35
CA ARG A 68 -11.07 8.35 -5.66
C ARG A 68 -9.65 7.90 -5.90
N GLY A 69 -8.86 8.71 -6.60
CA GLY A 69 -7.45 8.44 -6.83
C GLY A 69 -6.84 8.12 -5.48
N CYS A 70 -6.65 6.84 -5.18
CA CYS A 70 -5.91 6.44 -4.00
C CYS A 70 -4.49 6.61 -4.48
N ASP A 71 -3.90 7.77 -4.23
CA ASP A 71 -2.48 8.03 -4.37
C ASP A 71 -1.90 8.28 -2.98
N ALA A 72 -0.58 8.47 -2.90
CA ALA A 72 0.08 8.76 -1.64
C ALA A 72 -0.46 10.05 -0.97
N GLN A 73 -1.05 10.96 -1.76
CA GLN A 73 -1.62 12.20 -1.25
C GLN A 73 -2.97 11.94 -0.58
N THR A 74 -3.79 11.04 -1.11
CA THR A 74 -5.04 10.59 -0.48
C THR A 74 -4.78 9.86 0.84
N LEU A 75 -3.78 8.97 0.91
CA LEU A 75 -3.42 8.31 2.18
C LEU A 75 -2.92 9.31 3.24
N LYS A 76 -2.22 10.37 2.83
CA LYS A 76 -1.84 11.49 3.72
C LYS A 76 -3.05 12.32 4.14
N ALA A 77 -4.03 12.52 3.26
CA ALA A 77 -5.27 13.21 3.60
C ALA A 77 -6.10 12.42 4.63
N ASP A 78 -6.06 11.09 4.56
CA ASP A 78 -6.70 10.20 5.54
C ASP A 78 -6.00 10.20 6.92
N CYS A 79 -4.73 10.64 6.97
CA CYS A 79 -3.96 10.82 8.19
C CYS A 79 -3.38 12.26 8.31
N PRO A 80 -4.21 13.26 8.63
CA PRO A 80 -3.76 14.65 8.68
C PRO A 80 -2.62 14.87 9.70
N CYS A 81 -2.60 14.13 10.81
CA CYS A 81 -1.52 14.24 11.80
C CYS A 81 -0.18 13.67 11.32
N GLY A 82 -0.17 12.81 10.29
CA GLY A 82 1.04 12.19 9.73
C GLY A 82 1.77 11.22 10.67
N ARG A 83 1.12 10.82 11.77
CA ARG A 83 1.70 9.99 12.84
C ARG A 83 1.31 8.51 12.77
N ASN A 84 0.50 8.13 11.79
CA ASN A 84 0.13 6.73 11.64
C ASN A 84 1.39 5.92 11.24
N PRO A 85 1.77 4.87 11.99
CA PRO A 85 2.96 4.08 11.69
C PRO A 85 2.84 3.32 10.36
N LEU A 86 1.61 3.10 9.89
CA LEU A 86 1.34 2.34 8.68
C LEU A 86 1.62 3.14 7.39
N LEU A 87 1.88 4.45 7.48
CA LEU A 87 2.18 5.28 6.30
C LEU A 87 3.46 4.82 5.59
N ALA A 88 4.57 4.73 6.32
CA ALA A 88 5.84 4.25 5.78
C ALA A 88 5.79 2.75 5.47
N TYR A 89 5.08 1.98 6.31
CA TYR A 89 4.85 0.56 6.10
C TYR A 89 4.23 0.26 4.73
N PHE A 90 3.09 0.87 4.40
CA PHE A 90 2.42 0.64 3.12
C PHE A 90 3.16 1.26 1.94
N ALA A 91 3.87 2.38 2.12
CA ALA A 91 4.71 2.93 1.06
C ALA A 91 5.85 1.98 0.67
N ALA A 92 6.56 1.42 1.66
CA ALA A 92 7.60 0.42 1.43
C ALA A 92 7.03 -0.88 0.82
N GLY A 93 5.83 -1.28 1.23
CA GLY A 93 5.16 -2.48 0.71
C GLY A 93 4.67 -2.34 -0.72
N GLU A 94 4.06 -1.20 -1.06
CA GLU A 94 3.67 -0.89 -2.45
C GLU A 94 4.90 -1.00 -3.35
N GLN A 95 6.01 -0.36 -2.98
CA GLN A 95 7.25 -0.44 -3.75
C GLN A 95 7.80 -1.87 -3.86
N ALA A 96 7.86 -2.63 -2.77
CA ALA A 96 8.40 -3.99 -2.80
C ALA A 96 7.61 -4.93 -3.72
N ILE A 97 6.28 -4.83 -3.71
CA ILE A 97 5.43 -5.69 -4.55
C ILE A 97 5.45 -5.21 -6.01
N GLU A 98 5.52 -3.89 -6.25
CA GLU A 98 5.70 -3.33 -7.60
C GLU A 98 7.01 -3.79 -8.24
N GLU A 99 8.13 -3.74 -7.50
CA GLU A 99 9.42 -4.22 -7.98
C GLU A 99 9.34 -5.71 -8.37
N ALA A 100 8.70 -6.54 -7.55
CA ALA A 100 8.49 -7.96 -7.86
C ALA A 100 7.63 -8.17 -9.11
N LEU A 101 6.57 -7.38 -9.29
CA LEU A 101 5.72 -7.45 -10.48
C LEU A 101 6.50 -7.06 -11.74
N ILE A 102 7.33 -6.01 -11.66
CA ILE A 102 8.17 -5.57 -12.78
C ILE A 102 9.15 -6.68 -13.18
N LEU A 103 9.78 -7.35 -12.20
CA LEU A 103 10.69 -8.47 -12.48
C LEU A 103 9.96 -9.64 -13.16
N GLU A 104 8.76 -9.98 -12.71
CA GLU A 104 7.94 -11.02 -13.35
C GLU A 104 7.55 -10.64 -14.78
N GLN A 105 7.07 -9.42 -15.00
CA GLN A 105 6.70 -8.93 -16.32
C GLN A 105 7.90 -8.84 -17.28
N ALA A 106 9.08 -8.49 -16.77
CA ALA A 106 10.32 -8.45 -17.55
C ALA A 106 10.78 -9.85 -17.98
N SER A 107 10.48 -10.88 -17.18
CA SER A 107 10.76 -12.29 -17.52
C SER A 107 9.72 -12.91 -18.46
N ALA A 108 8.55 -12.29 -18.59
CA ALA A 108 7.44 -12.78 -19.41
C ALA A 108 7.48 -12.18 -20.83
N SER A 109 7.87 -13.02 -21.80
CA SER A 109 8.01 -12.67 -23.21
C SER A 109 6.68 -12.34 -23.92
N ASP A 110 5.56 -12.84 -23.40
CA ASP A 110 4.27 -12.89 -24.12
C ASP A 110 3.23 -11.88 -23.61
N LEU A 111 3.56 -11.07 -22.59
CA LEU A 111 2.65 -10.03 -22.08
C LEU A 111 2.71 -8.77 -22.94
N ASP A 112 1.59 -8.42 -23.56
CA ASP A 112 1.40 -7.15 -24.25
C ASP A 112 1.50 -5.95 -23.27
N PRO A 113 2.02 -4.78 -23.68
CA PRO A 113 2.11 -3.60 -22.82
C PRO A 113 0.82 -3.22 -22.10
N VAL A 114 -0.36 -3.35 -22.74
CA VAL A 114 -1.64 -3.02 -22.09
C VAL A 114 -1.90 -3.94 -20.90
N GLN A 115 -1.60 -5.24 -21.03
CA GLN A 115 -1.79 -6.20 -19.96
C GLN A 115 -0.83 -5.95 -18.79
N ARG A 116 0.37 -5.43 -19.07
CA ARG A 116 1.35 -5.05 -18.05
C ARG A 116 0.86 -3.86 -17.23
N ASP A 117 0.35 -2.83 -17.91
CA ASP A 117 -0.20 -1.63 -17.29
C ASP A 117 -1.45 -1.94 -16.46
N ASP A 118 -2.36 -2.77 -16.99
CA ASP A 118 -3.57 -3.20 -16.27
C ASP A 118 -3.23 -3.98 -14.99
N ALA A 119 -2.27 -4.92 -15.08
CA ALA A 119 -1.80 -5.66 -13.92
C ALA A 119 -1.18 -4.73 -12.86
N PHE A 120 -0.39 -3.74 -13.29
CA PHE A 120 0.23 -2.76 -12.41
C PHE A 120 -0.83 -1.87 -11.72
N ALA A 121 -1.80 -1.37 -12.48
CA ALA A 121 -2.90 -0.56 -11.95
C ALA A 121 -3.74 -1.33 -10.91
N GLU A 122 -4.04 -2.60 -11.19
CA GLU A 122 -4.80 -3.44 -10.27
C GLU A 122 -4.04 -3.77 -8.98
N LEU A 123 -2.71 -4.00 -9.08
CA LEU A 123 -1.86 -4.17 -7.92
C LEU A 123 -1.92 -2.93 -7.01
N LYS A 124 -1.69 -1.75 -7.58
CA LYS A 124 -1.71 -0.48 -6.84
C LYS A 124 -3.04 -0.25 -6.16
N LEU A 125 -4.14 -0.45 -6.89
CA LEU A 125 -5.49 -0.30 -6.33
C LEU A 125 -5.73 -1.26 -5.17
N THR A 126 -5.22 -2.49 -5.26
CA THR A 126 -5.36 -3.48 -4.18
C THR A 126 -4.59 -3.08 -2.94
N VAL A 127 -3.29 -2.78 -3.09
CA VAL A 127 -2.42 -2.38 -1.96
C VAL A 127 -2.97 -1.13 -1.29
N ARG A 128 -3.37 -0.13 -2.08
CA ARG A 128 -3.84 1.15 -1.54
C ARG A 128 -5.20 1.08 -0.87
N GLU A 129 -6.08 0.19 -1.31
CA GLU A 129 -7.35 -0.02 -0.61
C GLU A 129 -7.14 -0.68 0.75
N ILE A 130 -6.24 -1.67 0.84
CA ILE A 130 -5.84 -2.27 2.12
C ILE A 130 -5.21 -1.20 3.00
N ALA A 131 -4.25 -0.43 2.45
CA ALA A 131 -3.60 0.66 3.16
C ALA A 131 -4.61 1.66 3.74
N ARG A 132 -5.56 2.11 2.92
CA ARG A 132 -6.62 3.04 3.32
C ARG A 132 -7.44 2.48 4.47
N ARG A 133 -7.91 1.23 4.38
CA ARG A 133 -8.71 0.56 5.42
C ARG A 133 -7.95 0.48 6.74
N GLU A 134 -6.70 0.02 6.71
CA GLU A 134 -5.89 -0.17 7.92
C GLU A 134 -5.45 1.17 8.53
N ILE A 135 -5.09 2.15 7.69
CA ILE A 135 -4.75 3.50 8.14
C ILE A 135 -5.96 4.17 8.79
N GLU A 136 -7.14 4.08 8.16
CA GLU A 136 -8.39 4.62 8.70
C GLU A 136 -8.75 3.96 10.04
N ALA A 137 -8.65 2.63 10.13
CA ALA A 137 -8.90 1.89 11.36
C ALA A 137 -7.97 2.35 12.51
N PHE A 138 -6.68 2.48 12.25
CA PHE A 138 -5.72 2.98 13.24
C PHE A 138 -5.95 4.46 13.58
N CYS A 139 -6.26 5.29 12.58
CA CYS A 139 -6.56 6.71 12.79
C CYS A 139 -7.86 6.94 13.59
N SER A 140 -8.80 5.99 13.58
CA SER A 140 -10.06 6.09 14.34
C SER A 140 -9.84 6.16 15.87
N VAL A 141 -8.71 5.62 16.35
CA VAL A 141 -8.32 5.65 17.77
C VAL A 141 -7.19 6.66 18.06
N CYS A 142 -6.79 7.44 17.06
CA CYS A 142 -5.69 8.39 17.19
C CYS A 142 -6.14 9.71 17.85
N GLN A 143 -5.62 10.01 19.03
CA GLN A 143 -5.90 11.25 19.78
C GLN A 143 -5.41 12.53 19.08
N PHE A 144 -4.51 12.41 18.10
CA PHE A 144 -3.95 13.55 17.37
C PHE A 144 -4.68 13.88 16.06
N ARG A 145 -5.75 13.16 15.73
CA ARG A 145 -6.45 13.28 14.45
C ARG A 145 -6.99 14.70 14.19
N GLU A 146 -7.53 15.34 15.22
CA GLU A 146 -8.20 16.65 15.12
C GLU A 146 -7.24 17.83 15.35
N ALA A 147 -6.17 17.63 16.12
CA ALA A 147 -5.24 18.70 16.54
C ALA A 147 -4.52 19.42 15.38
N ARG A 148 -4.50 18.85 14.17
CA ARG A 148 -3.91 19.49 12.98
C ARG A 148 -4.95 20.16 12.06
N ALA A 149 -6.22 19.79 12.18
CA ALA A 149 -7.31 20.47 11.48
C ALA A 149 -7.49 21.90 12.03
N ASP A 150 -7.39 22.08 13.35
CA ASP A 150 -7.51 23.38 14.00
C ASP A 150 -6.30 24.30 13.76
N GLY A 151 -5.09 23.73 13.65
CA GLY A 151 -3.86 24.50 13.40
C GLY A 151 -3.78 25.12 12.00
N ALA A 152 -4.48 24.55 11.01
CA ALA A 152 -4.56 25.12 9.66
C ALA A 152 -5.47 26.36 9.61
N VAL A 153 -6.58 26.35 10.36
CA VAL A 153 -7.54 27.46 10.44
C VAL A 153 -6.93 28.68 11.16
N ALA A 154 -6.11 28.45 12.19
CA ALA A 154 -5.44 29.53 12.92
C ALA A 154 -4.38 30.28 12.09
N SER A 155 -3.73 29.63 11.12
CA SER A 155 -2.68 30.29 10.31
C SER A 155 -3.22 31.20 9.20
N VAL A 156 -4.44 30.95 8.72
CA VAL A 156 -5.08 31.76 7.67
C VAL A 156 -5.70 33.05 8.24
N ALA A 157 -6.02 33.07 9.54
CA ALA A 157 -6.57 34.25 10.22
C ALA A 157 -5.51 35.28 10.67
N ALA A 158 -4.22 35.03 10.41
CA ALA A 158 -3.10 35.86 10.85
C ALA A 158 -2.25 36.44 9.70
N SER A 159 -2.78 36.48 8.47
CA SER A 159 -2.13 37.10 7.29
C SER A 159 -2.91 38.30 6.77
#